data_AF-A0A1D8TB10-F1
#
_entry.id   AF-A0A1D8TB10-F1
#
_cell.length_a   1.000
_cell.length_b   1.000
_cell.length_c   1.000
_cell.angle_alpha   90.00
_cell.angle_beta   90.00
_cell.angle_gamma   90.00
#
_symmetry.space_group_name_H-M   'P 1'
#
loop_
_entity.id
_entity.type
_entity.pdbx_description
1 polymer ?
#
loop_
_entity_poly.entity_id
_entity_poly.type
_entity_poly.pdbx_seq_one_letter_code
_entity_poly.pdbx_strand_id
1 'polypeptide(L)'
;MWLYNVVWKNPPDFGRNSDTGLYYFTRAAVDHPVFPPFSWVVEHLVLPNFLIFGWLTLVVETVLAVLLLTGTFVRVAALLGIAQSLAIGLSVAEAPGEWPWSYFMMIGIHVVLLCTWSTRYFAVDALRAQARKGNGPPAAASLLRTWGIVLALLGIAALIASFQTDRWASVGGLVGTEDLEIGLGTYNLAGVIALLVIAACTLAAAIRGSGVLAYAAAALSVLAAVSIYLQSSRTDVWLGGTNTTAAVFLCAAVVSMAAARWLGRSHDLAASASNVTHQGSS
;
A
#
# COMPACT_ATOMS: atom_id res chain seq x y z
N MET A 1 7.27 -8.09 -3.03
CA MET A 1 6.56 -8.86 -4.06
C MET A 1 5.38 -8.06 -4.60
N TRP A 2 4.21 -7.99 -3.94
CA TRP A 2 3.06 -7.20 -4.45
C TRP A 2 3.35 -5.72 -4.70
N LEU A 3 4.13 -5.08 -3.83
CA LEU A 3 4.57 -3.70 -4.05
C LEU A 3 5.36 -3.55 -5.36
N TYR A 4 6.17 -4.53 -5.74
CA TYR A 4 6.89 -4.49 -7.02
C TYR A 4 5.93 -4.72 -8.20
N ASN A 5 4.95 -5.62 -8.05
CA ASN A 5 3.99 -5.91 -9.10
C ASN A 5 3.16 -4.69 -9.55
N VAL A 6 2.93 -3.71 -8.67
CA VAL A 6 2.18 -2.50 -9.05
C VAL A 6 3.02 -1.49 -9.85
N VAL A 7 4.36 -1.58 -9.85
CA VAL A 7 5.26 -0.61 -10.49
C VAL A 7 4.99 -0.49 -11.99
N TRP A 8 4.81 -1.60 -12.67
CA TRP A 8 4.73 -1.66 -14.13
C TRP A 8 3.29 -1.67 -14.67
N LYS A 9 2.29 -1.64 -13.78
CA LYS A 9 0.86 -1.59 -14.12
C LYS A 9 0.42 -0.14 -14.32
N ASN A 10 0.86 0.42 -15.44
CA ASN A 10 0.68 1.83 -15.74
C ASN A 10 -0.69 2.08 -16.41
N PRO A 11 -1.63 2.80 -15.77
CA PRO A 11 -2.84 3.29 -16.45
C PRO A 11 -2.45 4.30 -17.56
N PRO A 12 -3.39 4.78 -18.40
CA PRO A 12 -4.80 4.38 -18.46
C PRO A 12 -5.05 3.13 -19.28
N ASP A 13 -4.17 2.76 -20.21
CA ASP A 13 -4.40 1.67 -21.17
C ASP A 13 -3.68 0.36 -20.81
N PHE A 14 -2.81 0.38 -19.79
CA PHE A 14 -2.09 -0.79 -19.28
C PHE A 14 -1.31 -1.57 -20.35
N GLY A 15 -0.79 -0.84 -21.35
CA GLY A 15 -0.02 -1.39 -22.48
C GLY A 15 -0.87 -1.97 -23.61
N ARG A 16 -2.18 -1.68 -23.64
CA ARG A 16 -3.09 -2.14 -24.70
C ARG A 16 -2.70 -1.65 -26.08
N ASN A 17 -2.31 -0.39 -26.23
CA ASN A 17 -1.99 0.19 -27.53
C ASN A 17 -0.63 -0.24 -28.07
N SER A 18 0.31 -0.53 -27.18
CA SER A 18 1.68 -0.94 -27.50
C SER A 18 1.90 -2.45 -27.51
N ASP A 19 0.87 -3.23 -27.17
CA ASP A 19 0.96 -4.67 -26.96
C ASP A 19 2.03 -5.09 -25.93
N THR A 20 2.04 -4.39 -24.80
CA THR A 20 3.00 -4.61 -23.72
C THR A 20 2.31 -4.62 -22.35
N GLY A 21 3.09 -4.73 -21.28
CA GLY A 21 2.58 -4.54 -19.92
C GLY A 21 1.50 -5.54 -19.53
N LEU A 22 0.51 -5.10 -18.78
CA LEU A 22 -0.51 -5.99 -18.22
C LEU A 22 -1.40 -6.58 -19.31
N TYR A 23 -1.63 -5.84 -20.39
CA TYR A 23 -2.44 -6.32 -21.51
C TYR A 23 -1.80 -7.53 -22.19
N TYR A 24 -0.50 -7.46 -22.45
CA TYR A 24 0.27 -8.56 -23.03
C TYR A 24 0.12 -9.84 -22.19
N PHE A 25 0.38 -9.77 -20.89
CA PHE A 25 0.26 -10.93 -19.99
C PHE A 25 -1.19 -11.42 -19.82
N THR A 26 -2.17 -10.54 -19.98
CA THR A 26 -3.58 -10.96 -19.95
C THR A 26 -3.93 -11.73 -21.22
N ARG A 27 -3.40 -11.34 -22.39
CA ARG A 27 -3.61 -12.09 -23.63
C ARG A 27 -2.88 -13.43 -23.63
N ALA A 28 -1.73 -13.52 -22.99
CA ALA A 28 -0.98 -14.77 -22.84
C ALA A 28 -1.84 -15.90 -22.25
N ALA A 29 -2.85 -15.59 -21.43
CA ALA A 29 -3.79 -16.58 -20.91
C ALA A 29 -4.61 -17.30 -21.99
N VAL A 30 -4.82 -16.66 -23.15
CA VAL A 30 -5.55 -17.15 -24.31
C VAL A 30 -4.58 -17.77 -25.32
N ASP A 31 -3.45 -17.12 -25.57
CA ASP A 31 -2.43 -17.58 -26.52
C ASP A 31 -1.72 -18.86 -26.03
N HIS A 32 -1.56 -18.99 -24.72
CA HIS A 32 -0.89 -20.11 -24.05
C HIS A 32 -1.76 -20.65 -22.89
N PRO A 33 -2.87 -21.34 -23.22
CA PRO A 33 -3.88 -21.70 -22.23
C PRO A 33 -3.39 -22.77 -21.24
N VAL A 34 -3.27 -22.40 -19.97
CA VAL A 34 -2.96 -23.33 -18.85
C VAL A 34 -4.21 -24.14 -18.46
N PHE A 35 -5.36 -23.46 -18.36
CA PHE A 35 -6.64 -24.05 -17.98
C PHE A 35 -7.76 -23.49 -18.87
N PRO A 36 -8.29 -24.27 -19.83
CA PRO A 36 -9.19 -23.75 -20.86
C PRO A 36 -10.43 -22.97 -20.34
N PRO A 37 -11.10 -23.37 -19.24
CA PRO A 37 -12.19 -22.58 -18.70
C PRO A 37 -11.78 -21.19 -18.22
N PHE A 38 -10.57 -21.03 -17.69
CA PHE A 38 -10.04 -19.71 -17.31
C PHE A 38 -9.74 -18.88 -18.56
N SER A 39 -9.08 -19.47 -19.56
CA SER A 39 -8.80 -18.81 -20.85
C SER A 39 -10.08 -18.33 -21.54
N TRP A 40 -11.16 -19.14 -21.50
CA TRP A 40 -12.46 -18.75 -22.04
C TRP A 40 -13.03 -17.51 -21.34
N VAL A 41 -12.95 -17.44 -20.00
CA VAL A 41 -13.36 -16.24 -19.24
C VAL A 41 -12.48 -15.05 -19.60
N VAL A 42 -11.17 -15.25 -19.75
CA VAL A 42 -10.26 -14.17 -20.12
C VAL A 42 -10.62 -13.62 -21.51
N GLU A 43 -10.84 -14.50 -22.48
CA GLU A 43 -11.18 -14.15 -23.86
C GLU A 43 -12.53 -13.43 -23.98
N HIS A 44 -13.56 -13.91 -23.29
CA HIS A 44 -14.94 -13.45 -23.49
C HIS A 44 -15.41 -12.38 -22.50
N LEU A 45 -14.75 -12.27 -21.33
CA LEU A 45 -15.14 -11.31 -20.29
C LEU A 45 -14.04 -10.30 -19.99
N VAL A 46 -12.79 -10.78 -19.80
CA VAL A 46 -11.69 -9.90 -19.35
C VAL A 46 -11.17 -9.02 -20.47
N LEU A 47 -10.74 -9.60 -21.61
CA LEU A 47 -10.17 -8.87 -22.74
C LEU A 47 -11.15 -7.83 -23.34
N PRO A 48 -12.45 -8.14 -23.54
CA PRO A 48 -13.41 -7.14 -24.03
C PRO A 48 -13.60 -5.97 -23.06
N ASN A 49 -13.50 -6.23 -21.75
CA ASN A 49 -13.65 -5.24 -20.68
C ASN A 49 -12.30 -4.87 -20.03
N PHE A 50 -11.21 -4.96 -20.79
CA PHE A 50 -9.86 -5.00 -20.23
C PHE A 50 -9.52 -3.83 -19.30
N LEU A 51 -9.96 -2.61 -19.63
CA LEU A 51 -9.68 -1.43 -18.79
C LEU A 51 -10.22 -1.58 -17.36
N ILE A 52 -11.41 -2.17 -17.20
CA ILE A 52 -12.01 -2.42 -15.89
C ILE A 52 -11.15 -3.41 -15.10
N PHE A 53 -10.73 -4.50 -15.75
CA PHE A 53 -9.91 -5.54 -15.14
C PHE A 53 -8.46 -5.08 -14.88
N GLY A 54 -7.91 -4.19 -15.70
CA GLY A 54 -6.61 -3.55 -15.48
C GLY A 54 -6.61 -2.71 -14.21
N TRP A 55 -7.61 -1.84 -14.04
CA TRP A 55 -7.81 -1.08 -12.81
C TRP A 55 -8.09 -1.98 -11.61
N LEU A 56 -8.95 -3.00 -11.77
CA LEU A 56 -9.23 -3.97 -10.71
C LEU A 56 -7.96 -4.67 -10.24
N THR A 57 -7.13 -5.13 -11.17
CA THR A 57 -5.85 -5.78 -10.88
C THR A 57 -4.92 -4.85 -10.12
N LEU A 58 -4.76 -3.61 -10.59
CA LEU A 58 -3.95 -2.60 -9.92
C LEU A 58 -4.45 -2.35 -8.49
N VAL A 59 -5.76 -2.17 -8.30
CA VAL A 59 -6.37 -1.95 -6.98
C VAL A 59 -6.16 -3.16 -6.06
N VAL A 60 -6.42 -4.37 -6.54
CA VAL A 60 -6.27 -5.61 -5.75
C VAL A 60 -4.83 -5.78 -5.28
N GLU A 61 -3.85 -5.58 -6.16
CA GLU A 61 -2.45 -5.72 -5.81
C GLU A 61 -1.95 -4.61 -4.88
N THR A 62 -2.43 -3.38 -5.06
CA THR A 62 -2.17 -2.29 -4.11
C THR A 62 -2.75 -2.60 -2.75
N VAL A 63 -4.00 -3.09 -2.69
CA VAL A 63 -4.65 -3.49 -1.44
C VAL A 63 -3.87 -4.62 -0.77
N LEU A 64 -3.42 -5.63 -1.52
CA LEU A 64 -2.57 -6.69 -1.00
C LEU A 64 -1.28 -6.15 -0.41
N ALA A 65 -0.58 -5.28 -1.12
CA ALA A 65 0.64 -4.64 -0.63
C ALA A 65 0.38 -3.87 0.68
N VAL A 66 -0.67 -3.04 0.72
CA VAL A 66 -1.02 -2.22 1.88
C VAL A 66 -1.41 -3.08 3.08
N LEU A 67 -2.28 -4.08 2.90
CA LEU A 67 -2.75 -4.94 3.98
C LEU A 67 -1.59 -5.75 4.58
N LEU A 68 -0.70 -6.29 3.74
CA LEU A 68 0.44 -7.09 4.21
C LEU A 68 1.52 -6.22 4.88
N LEU A 69 1.86 -5.06 4.31
CA LEU A 69 2.88 -4.16 4.88
C LEU A 69 2.42 -3.56 6.22
N THR A 70 1.14 -3.23 6.35
CA THR A 70 0.60 -2.66 7.60
C THR A 70 0.19 -3.72 8.62
N GLY A 71 0.21 -5.01 8.24
CA GLY A 71 -0.30 -6.10 9.06
C GLY A 71 -1.80 -5.95 9.39
N THR A 72 -2.58 -5.52 8.41
CA THR A 72 -4.03 -5.30 8.51
C THR A 72 -4.77 -6.44 7.82
N PHE A 73 -5.64 -7.15 8.55
CA PHE A 73 -6.42 -8.27 8.01
C PHE A 73 -5.57 -9.31 7.25
N VAL A 74 -4.42 -9.70 7.83
CA VAL A 74 -3.40 -10.50 7.13
C VAL A 74 -3.95 -11.83 6.58
N ARG A 75 -4.91 -12.47 7.25
CA ARG A 75 -5.55 -13.70 6.74
C ARG A 75 -6.41 -13.46 5.51
N VAL A 76 -7.13 -12.33 5.46
CA VAL A 76 -7.90 -11.94 4.28
C VAL A 76 -6.96 -11.60 3.14
N ALA A 77 -5.88 -10.87 3.43
CA ALA A 77 -4.83 -10.58 2.45
C ALA A 77 -4.15 -11.86 1.95
N ALA A 78 -3.96 -12.87 2.81
CA ALA A 78 -3.43 -14.18 2.40
C ALA A 78 -4.36 -14.90 1.42
N LEU A 79 -5.67 -14.98 1.72
CA LEU A 79 -6.65 -15.59 0.82
C LEU A 79 -6.73 -14.86 -0.52
N LEU A 80 -6.77 -13.52 -0.48
CA LEU A 80 -6.77 -12.70 -1.69
C LEU A 80 -5.46 -12.87 -2.48
N GLY A 81 -4.33 -12.99 -1.78
CA GLY A 81 -3.02 -13.21 -2.39
C GLY A 81 -2.92 -14.57 -3.06
N ILE A 82 -3.52 -15.62 -2.50
CA ILE A 82 -3.64 -16.93 -3.16
C ILE A 82 -4.47 -16.80 -4.44
N ALA A 83 -5.65 -16.19 -4.36
CA ALA A 83 -6.52 -16.01 -5.51
C ALA A 83 -5.85 -15.20 -6.64
N GLN A 84 -5.18 -14.09 -6.30
CA GLN A 84 -4.44 -13.27 -7.25
C GLN A 84 -3.24 -14.01 -7.83
N SER A 85 -2.50 -14.78 -7.02
CA SER A 85 -1.36 -15.58 -7.50
C SER A 85 -1.80 -16.68 -8.45
N LEU A 86 -2.96 -17.30 -8.20
CA LEU A 86 -3.57 -18.28 -9.10
C LEU A 86 -3.99 -17.62 -10.42
N ALA A 87 -4.64 -16.46 -10.38
CA ALA A 87 -5.02 -15.74 -11.60
C ALA A 87 -3.81 -15.37 -12.46
N ILE A 88 -2.71 -14.90 -11.85
CA ILE A 88 -1.45 -14.64 -12.55
C ILE A 88 -0.90 -15.95 -13.12
N GLY A 89 -0.74 -16.99 -12.31
CA GLY A 89 -0.18 -18.26 -12.77
C GLY A 89 -0.97 -18.89 -13.91
N LEU A 90 -2.31 -18.87 -13.86
CA LEU A 90 -3.17 -19.34 -14.94
C LEU A 90 -3.08 -18.50 -16.21
N SER A 91 -2.61 -17.25 -16.11
CA SER A 91 -2.44 -16.37 -17.26
C SER A 91 -1.12 -16.58 -17.99
N VAL A 92 -0.06 -17.00 -17.29
CA VAL A 92 1.31 -16.94 -17.86
C VAL A 92 2.18 -18.17 -17.60
N ALA A 93 1.71 -19.21 -16.89
CA ALA A 93 2.55 -20.38 -16.59
C ALA A 93 3.01 -21.17 -17.82
N GLU A 94 2.27 -21.12 -18.93
CA GLU A 94 2.69 -21.73 -20.20
C GLU A 94 3.25 -20.70 -21.20
N ALA A 95 3.38 -19.43 -20.79
CA ALA A 95 3.90 -18.38 -21.65
C ALA A 95 5.43 -18.50 -21.82
N PRO A 96 5.98 -18.25 -23.02
CA PRO A 96 7.41 -18.31 -23.27
C PRO A 96 8.21 -17.34 -22.37
N GLY A 97 9.29 -17.84 -21.76
CA GLY A 97 10.21 -17.03 -20.95
C GLY A 97 9.77 -16.78 -19.50
N GLU A 98 8.57 -17.21 -19.11
CA GLU A 98 8.07 -17.11 -17.75
C GLU A 98 8.57 -18.25 -16.85
N TRP A 99 8.57 -18.02 -15.53
CA TRP A 99 8.99 -19.02 -14.55
C TRP A 99 7.81 -19.44 -13.65
N PRO A 100 7.14 -20.58 -13.95
CA PRO A 100 5.90 -20.98 -13.28
C PRO A 100 6.04 -21.21 -11.77
N TRP A 101 7.24 -21.63 -11.33
CA TRP A 101 7.53 -21.86 -9.91
C TRP A 101 7.43 -20.58 -9.08
N SER A 102 7.63 -19.40 -9.67
CA SER A 102 7.44 -18.13 -8.97
C SER A 102 6.02 -17.99 -8.42
N TYR A 103 4.99 -18.38 -9.18
CA TYR A 103 3.59 -18.29 -8.75
C TYR A 103 3.23 -19.33 -7.70
N PHE A 104 3.80 -20.54 -7.79
CA PHE A 104 3.66 -21.54 -6.72
C PHE A 104 4.32 -21.07 -5.42
N MET A 105 5.49 -20.44 -5.49
CA MET A 105 6.13 -19.82 -4.33
C MET A 105 5.30 -18.66 -3.76
N MET A 106 4.70 -17.83 -4.62
CA MET A 106 3.75 -16.80 -4.20
C MET A 106 2.56 -17.42 -3.47
N ILE A 107 1.94 -18.47 -3.99
CA ILE A 107 0.85 -19.18 -3.30
C ILE A 107 1.37 -19.72 -1.96
N GLY A 108 2.53 -20.37 -1.95
CA GLY A 108 3.15 -20.96 -0.77
C GLY A 108 3.37 -19.96 0.36
N ILE A 109 3.91 -18.77 0.07
CA ILE A 109 4.11 -17.75 1.11
C ILE A 109 2.78 -17.26 1.70
N HIS A 110 1.71 -17.16 0.90
CA HIS A 110 0.40 -16.81 1.43
C HIS A 110 -0.23 -17.94 2.25
N VAL A 111 -0.02 -19.20 1.88
CA VAL A 111 -0.42 -20.36 2.70
C VAL A 111 0.28 -20.32 4.06
N VAL A 112 1.59 -20.00 4.09
CA VAL A 112 2.32 -19.81 5.35
C VAL A 112 1.71 -18.67 6.16
N LEU A 113 1.40 -17.52 5.56
CA LEU A 113 0.76 -16.40 6.25
C LEU A 113 -0.65 -16.72 6.78
N LEU A 114 -1.39 -17.60 6.09
CA LEU A 114 -2.72 -18.07 6.52
C LEU A 114 -2.61 -19.00 7.74
N CYS A 115 -1.62 -19.89 7.76
CA CYS A 115 -1.43 -20.90 8.79
C CYS A 115 -0.62 -20.41 10.01
N THR A 116 0.12 -19.31 9.88
CA THR A 116 0.98 -18.78 10.96
C THR A 116 0.36 -17.58 11.68
N TRP A 117 0.79 -17.36 12.93
CA TRP A 117 0.40 -16.20 13.74
C TRP A 117 1.29 -14.99 13.42
N SER A 118 1.14 -14.44 12.22
CA SER A 118 1.98 -13.35 11.68
C SER A 118 1.69 -11.95 12.26
N THR A 119 0.60 -11.74 12.99
CA THR A 119 0.12 -10.41 13.41
C THR A 119 0.64 -9.92 14.77
N ARG A 120 1.87 -10.28 15.16
CA ARG A 120 2.33 -10.08 16.55
C ARG A 120 3.04 -8.76 16.82
N TYR A 121 3.67 -8.14 15.82
CA TYR A 121 4.50 -6.95 16.01
C TYR A 121 4.27 -5.93 14.89
N PHE A 122 4.27 -4.64 15.26
CA PHE A 122 4.20 -3.50 14.32
C PHE A 122 3.05 -3.56 13.29
N ALA A 123 1.93 -4.19 13.68
CA ALA A 123 0.78 -4.43 12.84
C ALA A 123 -0.47 -3.72 13.37
N VAL A 124 -1.35 -3.30 12.46
CA VAL A 124 -2.68 -2.76 12.81
C VAL A 124 -3.54 -3.80 13.54
N ASP A 125 -3.42 -5.07 13.17
CA ASP A 125 -4.11 -6.16 13.88
C ASP A 125 -3.57 -6.35 15.30
N ALA A 126 -2.26 -6.18 15.52
CA ALA A 126 -1.67 -6.18 16.85
C ALA A 126 -2.22 -5.02 17.71
N LEU A 127 -2.31 -3.81 17.14
CA LEU A 127 -2.94 -2.66 17.78
C LEU A 127 -4.39 -2.97 18.19
N ARG A 128 -5.19 -3.54 17.28
CA ARG A 128 -6.58 -3.95 17.58
C ARG A 128 -6.65 -4.93 18.73
N ALA A 129 -5.75 -5.92 18.77
CA ALA A 129 -5.68 -6.89 19.85
C ALA A 129 -5.26 -6.26 21.18
N GLN A 130 -4.27 -5.36 21.19
CA GLN A 130 -3.84 -4.64 22.40
C GLN A 130 -4.91 -3.69 22.92
N ALA A 131 -5.64 -3.02 22.04
CA ALA A 131 -6.74 -2.14 22.42
C ALA A 131 -7.87 -2.90 23.14
N ARG A 132 -8.19 -4.13 22.70
CA ARG A 132 -9.14 -5.01 23.42
C ARG A 132 -8.68 -5.39 24.82
N LYS A 133 -7.37 -5.39 25.07
CA LYS A 133 -6.75 -5.65 26.38
C LYS A 133 -6.55 -4.39 27.23
N GLY A 134 -7.04 -3.22 26.78
CA GLY A 134 -6.88 -1.93 27.47
C GLY A 134 -5.60 -1.16 27.12
N ASN A 135 -4.67 -1.75 26.37
CA ASN A 135 -3.38 -1.14 26.00
C ASN A 135 -3.41 -0.37 24.67
N GLY A 136 -4.58 0.18 24.30
CA GLY A 136 -4.81 0.84 23.01
C GLY A 136 -3.93 2.08 22.78
N PRO A 137 -3.95 3.09 23.67
CA PRO A 137 -3.16 4.32 23.51
C PRO A 137 -1.64 4.10 23.35
N PRO A 138 -0.95 3.33 24.23
CA PRO A 138 0.49 3.11 24.07
C PRO A 138 0.82 2.29 22.82
N ALA A 139 -0.03 1.32 22.45
CA ALA A 139 0.15 0.56 21.21
C ALA A 139 -0.02 1.45 19.97
N ALA A 140 -0.99 2.38 19.99
CA ALA A 140 -1.23 3.33 18.90
C ALA A 140 -0.05 4.29 18.73
N ALA A 141 0.44 4.87 19.83
CA ALA A 141 1.61 5.75 19.80
C ALA A 141 2.87 5.01 19.31
N SER A 142 3.09 3.77 19.76
CA SER A 142 4.23 2.95 19.30
C SER A 142 4.16 2.66 17.80
N LEU A 143 2.98 2.25 17.30
CA LEU A 143 2.78 1.97 15.87
C LEU A 143 3.00 3.21 15.01
N LEU A 144 2.43 4.35 15.40
CA LEU A 144 2.63 5.64 14.72
C LEU A 144 4.07 6.11 14.75
N ARG A 145 4.78 5.92 15.87
CA ARG A 145 6.19 6.28 15.98
C ARG A 145 7.04 5.45 15.02
N THR A 146 6.84 4.14 14.98
CA THR A 146 7.56 3.26 14.05
C THR A 146 7.31 3.64 12.60
N TRP A 147 6.04 3.79 12.21
CA TRP A 147 5.71 4.21 10.84
C TRP A 147 6.17 5.61 10.50
N GLY A 148 6.07 6.56 11.44
CA GLY A 148 6.59 7.92 11.27
C GLY A 148 8.10 7.95 11.06
N ILE A 149 8.87 7.12 11.78
CA ILE A 149 10.31 6.95 11.55
C ILE A 149 10.59 6.37 10.17
N VAL A 150 9.88 5.31 9.77
CA VAL A 150 10.02 4.71 8.43
C VAL A 150 9.76 5.76 7.35
N LEU A 151 8.63 6.49 7.43
CA LEU A 151 8.29 7.53 6.46
C LEU A 151 9.31 8.68 6.44
N ALA A 152 9.86 9.07 7.60
CA ALA A 152 10.90 10.08 7.67
C ALA A 152 12.20 9.61 6.99
N LEU A 153 12.62 8.36 7.23
CA LEU A 153 13.79 7.78 6.58
C LEU A 153 13.60 7.68 5.07
N LEU A 154 12.42 7.25 4.61
CA LEU A 154 12.06 7.23 3.20
C LEU A 154 12.08 8.64 2.60
N GLY A 155 11.54 9.64 3.31
CA GLY A 155 11.54 11.04 2.89
C GLY A 155 12.94 11.64 2.82
N ILE A 156 13.83 11.31 3.75
CA ILE A 156 15.23 11.76 3.72
C ILE A 156 15.99 11.09 2.56
N ALA A 157 15.81 9.78 2.34
CA ALA A 157 16.41 9.08 1.21
C ALA A 157 15.92 9.66 -0.13
N ALA A 158 14.62 9.92 -0.24
CA ALA A 158 14.01 10.57 -1.40
C ALA A 158 14.56 12.00 -1.62
N LEU A 159 14.75 12.76 -0.53
CA LEU A 159 15.34 14.09 -0.58
C LEU A 159 16.79 14.04 -1.11
N ILE A 160 17.61 13.12 -0.60
CA ILE A 160 18.99 12.94 -1.07
C ILE A 160 19.01 12.58 -2.57
N ALA A 161 18.17 11.65 -2.99
CA ALA A 161 18.04 11.26 -4.39
C ALA A 161 17.57 12.42 -5.29
N SER A 162 16.70 13.30 -4.78
CA SER A 162 16.23 14.48 -5.53
C SER A 162 17.34 15.50 -5.83
N PHE A 163 18.45 15.49 -5.10
CA PHE A 163 19.62 16.33 -5.39
C PHE A 163 20.50 15.78 -6.51
N GLN A 164 20.33 14.51 -6.88
CA GLN A 164 21.07 13.85 -7.96
C GLN A 164 20.35 13.95 -9.32
N THR A 165 19.09 14.42 -9.32
CA THR A 165 18.22 14.58 -10.50
C THR A 165 17.76 16.04 -10.61
N ASP A 166 17.18 16.44 -11.74
CA ASP A 166 16.67 17.81 -11.91
C ASP A 166 15.51 18.06 -10.93
N ARG A 167 15.68 19.03 -10.01
CA ARG A 167 14.88 19.21 -8.77
C ARG A 167 13.37 19.39 -8.99
N TRP A 168 12.98 19.83 -10.19
CA TRP A 168 11.62 20.13 -10.60
C TRP A 168 11.21 19.45 -11.90
N ALA A 169 12.07 18.59 -12.47
CA ALA A 169 11.68 17.83 -13.64
C ALA A 169 10.45 16.99 -13.29
N SER A 170 9.47 17.04 -14.19
CA SER A 170 8.31 16.18 -14.09
C SER A 170 8.76 14.74 -14.30
N VAL A 171 8.95 14.00 -13.21
CA VAL A 171 9.24 12.57 -13.29
C VAL A 171 7.93 11.79 -13.19
N GLY A 172 7.06 12.10 -14.15
CA GLY A 172 5.81 11.41 -14.41
C GLY A 172 6.01 10.42 -15.53
N GLY A 173 5.90 9.13 -15.20
CA GLY A 173 5.48 8.13 -16.17
C GLY A 173 6.45 7.79 -17.31
N LEU A 174 7.73 7.57 -17.03
CA LEU A 174 8.64 6.76 -17.88
C LEU A 174 9.92 6.33 -17.13
N VAL A 175 9.83 6.04 -15.82
CA VAL A 175 10.94 5.33 -15.15
C VAL A 175 10.76 3.87 -15.45
N GLY A 176 11.54 3.41 -16.42
CA GLY A 176 11.67 2.02 -16.79
C GLY A 176 11.91 1.15 -15.56
N THR A 177 11.39 -0.06 -15.66
CA THR A 177 11.88 -1.24 -14.96
C THR A 177 13.39 -1.18 -14.74
N GLU A 178 13.84 -0.67 -13.59
CA GLU A 178 15.23 -0.85 -13.16
C GLU A 178 15.29 -2.02 -12.18
N ASP A 179 16.33 -2.82 -12.39
CA ASP A 179 16.58 -4.12 -11.77
C ASP A 179 16.78 -4.01 -10.26
N LEU A 180 16.08 -4.87 -9.50
CA LEU A 180 16.38 -5.28 -8.12
C LEU A 180 16.73 -4.20 -7.07
N GLU A 181 16.57 -2.92 -7.38
CA GLU A 181 16.79 -1.85 -6.43
C GLU A 181 15.48 -1.54 -5.70
N ILE A 182 15.61 -1.26 -4.42
CA ILE A 182 14.59 -0.63 -3.61
C ILE A 182 14.47 0.82 -4.12
N GLY A 183 14.00 0.98 -5.36
CA GLY A 183 13.75 2.26 -5.99
C GLY A 183 12.52 2.85 -5.33
N LEU A 184 12.73 3.76 -4.39
CA LEU A 184 11.64 4.42 -3.66
C LEU A 184 10.76 5.31 -4.58
N GLY A 185 11.00 5.31 -5.88
CA GLY A 185 10.40 6.20 -6.87
C GLY A 185 11.29 7.41 -7.10
N THR A 186 11.25 7.96 -8.30
CA THR A 186 11.83 9.27 -8.60
C THR A 186 10.89 10.34 -8.07
N TYR A 187 11.17 10.84 -6.87
CA TYR A 187 10.38 11.92 -6.27
C TYR A 187 10.79 13.25 -6.90
N ASN A 188 9.80 14.06 -7.28
CA ASN A 188 10.03 15.49 -7.39
C ASN A 188 10.03 16.10 -5.97
N LEU A 189 10.50 17.34 -5.82
CA LEU A 189 10.58 17.98 -4.50
C LEU A 189 9.21 18.04 -3.78
N ALA A 190 8.11 18.17 -4.52
CA ALA A 190 6.77 18.16 -3.94
C ALA A 190 6.39 16.81 -3.32
N GLY A 191 6.74 15.69 -3.97
CA GLY A 191 6.55 14.34 -3.43
C GLY A 191 7.35 14.11 -2.15
N VAL A 192 8.61 14.57 -2.13
CA VAL A 192 9.46 14.55 -0.94
C VAL A 192 8.85 15.35 0.21
N ILE A 193 8.41 16.59 -0.07
CA ILE A 193 7.77 17.46 0.92
C ILE A 193 6.51 16.80 1.48
N ALA A 194 5.65 16.26 0.62
CA ALA A 194 4.44 15.57 1.04
C ALA A 194 4.77 14.40 2.00
N LEU A 195 5.76 13.57 1.66
CA LEU A 195 6.21 12.46 2.48
C LEU A 195 6.76 12.91 3.84
N LEU A 196 7.58 13.96 3.86
CA LEU A 196 8.13 14.51 5.10
C LEU A 196 7.07 15.18 5.98
N VAL A 197 6.11 15.89 5.39
CA VAL A 197 4.98 16.49 6.12
C VAL A 197 4.11 15.41 6.74
N ILE A 198 3.77 14.37 5.97
CA ILE A 198 3.02 13.22 6.50
C ILE A 198 3.80 12.57 7.64
N ALA A 199 5.10 12.30 7.45
CA ALA A 199 5.97 11.73 8.49
C ALA A 199 5.95 12.56 9.78
N ALA A 200 6.14 13.88 9.66
CA ALA A 200 6.10 14.82 10.78
C ALA A 200 4.74 14.82 11.48
N CYS A 201 3.63 14.80 10.74
CA CYS A 201 2.28 14.69 11.32
C CYS A 201 2.09 13.38 12.08
N THR A 202 2.52 12.23 11.52
CA THR A 202 2.46 10.93 12.21
C THR A 202 3.29 10.90 13.49
N LEU A 203 4.51 11.44 13.46
CA LEU A 203 5.38 11.50 14.64
C LEU A 203 4.82 12.45 15.70
N ALA A 204 4.34 13.62 15.30
CA ALA A 204 3.71 14.57 16.21
C ALA A 204 2.44 13.98 16.85
N ALA A 205 1.64 13.21 16.10
CA ALA A 205 0.50 12.48 16.64
C ALA A 205 0.92 11.43 17.68
N ALA A 206 2.00 10.69 17.43
CA ALA A 206 2.55 9.71 18.36
C ALA A 206 3.06 10.34 19.66
N ILE A 207 3.79 11.45 19.57
CA ILE A 207 4.41 12.14 20.72
C ILE A 207 3.34 12.85 21.56
N ARG A 208 2.42 13.56 20.91
CA ARG A 208 1.38 14.35 21.60
C ARG A 208 0.15 13.54 21.99
N GLY A 209 0.04 12.29 21.53
CA GLY A 209 -1.14 11.46 21.73
C GLY A 209 -2.41 12.04 21.10
N SER A 210 -2.28 12.78 19.99
CA SER A 210 -3.39 13.51 19.36
C SER A 210 -4.03 12.73 18.21
N GLY A 211 -5.29 12.33 18.38
CA GLY A 211 -6.07 11.68 17.32
C GLY A 211 -6.32 12.60 16.11
N VAL A 212 -6.44 13.91 16.34
CA VAL A 212 -6.66 14.90 15.27
C VAL A 212 -5.46 14.95 14.31
N LEU A 213 -4.24 14.97 14.84
CA LEU A 213 -3.02 14.93 14.01
C LEU A 213 -2.90 13.61 13.23
N ALA A 214 -3.32 12.50 13.83
CA ALA A 214 -3.34 11.21 13.14
C ALA A 214 -4.40 11.17 12.02
N TYR A 215 -5.59 11.74 12.21
CA TYR A 215 -6.59 11.85 11.13
C TYR A 215 -6.11 12.79 10.01
N ALA A 216 -5.46 13.91 10.36
CA ALA A 216 -4.86 14.81 9.37
C ALA A 216 -3.77 14.10 8.54
N ALA A 217 -2.87 13.36 9.19
CA ALA A 217 -1.87 12.55 8.50
C ALA A 217 -2.52 11.52 7.57
N ALA A 218 -3.60 10.87 8.01
CA ALA A 218 -4.33 9.91 7.19
C ALA A 218 -4.96 10.56 5.95
N ALA A 219 -5.62 11.72 6.11
CA ALA A 219 -6.24 12.45 5.02
C ALA A 219 -5.21 12.93 3.99
N LEU A 220 -4.11 13.53 4.45
CA LEU A 220 -3.00 13.95 3.58
C LEU A 220 -2.42 12.78 2.79
N SER A 221 -2.26 11.62 3.45
CA SER A 221 -1.76 10.41 2.81
C SER A 221 -2.69 9.88 1.72
N VAL A 222 -4.01 9.87 1.98
CA VAL A 222 -4.99 9.45 0.96
C VAL A 222 -4.97 10.41 -0.23
N LEU A 223 -4.95 11.72 0.01
CA LEU A 223 -4.90 12.72 -1.04
C LEU A 223 -3.64 12.57 -1.91
N ALA A 224 -2.49 12.34 -1.28
CA ALA A 224 -1.23 12.11 -1.98
C ALA A 224 -1.29 10.83 -2.85
N ALA A 225 -1.79 9.71 -2.30
CA ALA A 225 -1.94 8.46 -3.04
C ALA A 225 -2.90 8.59 -4.24
N VAL A 226 -4.07 9.21 -4.03
CA VAL A 226 -5.06 9.43 -5.09
C VAL A 226 -4.50 10.33 -6.17
N SER A 227 -3.78 11.40 -5.81
CA SER A 227 -3.14 12.26 -6.80
C SER A 227 -2.17 11.48 -7.69
N ILE A 228 -1.31 10.66 -7.09
CA ILE A 228 -0.36 9.84 -7.85
C ILE A 228 -1.09 8.90 -8.81
N TYR A 229 -2.17 8.23 -8.39
CA TYR A 229 -2.92 7.36 -9.31
C TYR A 229 -3.61 8.13 -10.45
N LEU A 230 -4.15 9.32 -10.19
CA LEU A 230 -4.84 10.14 -11.20
C LEU A 230 -3.90 10.76 -12.25
N GLN A 231 -2.65 11.01 -11.86
CA GLN A 231 -1.62 11.58 -12.73
C GLN A 231 -0.62 10.52 -13.23
N SER A 232 -0.76 9.26 -12.79
CA SER A 232 0.09 8.16 -13.25
C SER A 232 0.05 8.10 -14.78
N SER A 233 1.20 7.84 -15.39
CA SER A 233 1.45 7.88 -16.85
C SER A 233 1.33 9.24 -17.56
N ARG A 234 1.21 10.36 -16.84
CA ARG A 234 1.30 11.70 -17.45
C ARG A 234 2.75 12.17 -17.46
N THR A 235 3.13 12.88 -18.50
CA THR A 235 4.46 13.49 -18.63
C THR A 235 4.65 14.69 -17.72
N ASP A 236 3.57 15.39 -17.34
CA ASP A 236 3.57 16.55 -16.44
C ASP A 236 2.82 16.21 -15.16
N VAL A 237 3.56 16.07 -14.06
CA VAL A 237 3.05 15.71 -12.75
C VAL A 237 3.47 16.72 -11.68
N TRP A 238 2.52 17.13 -10.86
CA TRP A 238 2.80 18.07 -9.78
C TRP A 238 3.31 17.35 -8.52
N LEU A 239 2.86 16.11 -8.26
CA LEU A 239 3.29 15.29 -7.10
C LEU A 239 4.07 14.06 -7.53
N GLY A 240 5.38 14.17 -7.72
CA GLY A 240 6.23 13.07 -8.19
C GLY A 240 6.15 11.83 -7.30
N GLY A 241 6.15 10.67 -7.93
CA GLY A 241 6.02 9.37 -7.29
C GLY A 241 5.49 8.32 -8.24
N THR A 242 5.62 7.05 -7.86
CA THR A 242 5.14 5.91 -8.64
C THR A 242 3.98 5.21 -7.93
N ASN A 243 3.44 4.17 -8.55
CA ASN A 243 2.42 3.32 -7.92
C ASN A 243 2.90 2.73 -6.56
N THR A 244 4.21 2.56 -6.34
CA THR A 244 4.75 2.11 -5.05
C THR A 244 4.69 3.20 -4.00
N THR A 245 5.04 4.43 -4.38
CA THR A 245 4.89 5.61 -3.52
C THR A 245 3.43 5.79 -3.09
N ALA A 246 2.48 5.62 -4.01
CA ALA A 246 1.05 5.65 -3.69
C ALA A 246 0.67 4.57 -2.67
N ALA A 247 1.17 3.34 -2.82
CA ALA A 247 0.95 2.27 -1.84
C ALA A 247 1.57 2.58 -0.47
N VAL A 248 2.75 3.22 -0.40
CA VAL A 248 3.36 3.67 0.86
C VAL A 248 2.49 4.73 1.54
N PHE A 249 1.96 5.70 0.79
CA PHE A 249 1.01 6.66 1.34
C PHE A 249 -0.27 5.98 1.84
N LEU A 250 -0.81 5.00 1.12
CA LEU A 250 -1.95 4.22 1.61
C LEU A 250 -1.63 3.43 2.88
N CYS A 251 -0.40 2.92 3.04
CA CYS A 251 0.03 2.31 4.30
C CYS A 251 0.00 3.32 5.46
N ALA A 252 0.57 4.51 5.23
CA ALA A 252 0.54 5.61 6.20
C ALA A 252 -0.90 6.00 6.56
N ALA A 253 -1.80 6.04 5.58
CA ALA A 253 -3.22 6.33 5.79
C ALA A 253 -3.89 5.28 6.69
N VAL A 254 -3.72 3.99 6.38
CA VAL A 254 -4.32 2.88 7.13
C VAL A 254 -3.81 2.86 8.58
N VAL A 255 -2.50 3.02 8.78
CA VAL A 255 -1.89 3.04 10.12
C VAL A 255 -2.39 4.25 10.92
N SER A 256 -2.38 5.43 10.31
CA SER A 256 -2.78 6.67 10.97
C SER A 256 -4.25 6.64 11.36
N MET A 257 -5.12 6.20 10.45
CA MET A 257 -6.55 6.03 10.71
C MET A 257 -6.82 5.00 11.82
N ALA A 258 -6.12 3.86 11.78
CA ALA A 258 -6.32 2.81 12.78
C ALA A 258 -5.85 3.21 14.18
N ALA A 259 -4.82 4.05 14.27
CA ALA A 259 -4.27 4.57 15.52
C ALA A 259 -5.05 5.77 16.07
N ALA A 260 -5.52 6.68 15.21
CA ALA A 260 -6.20 7.92 15.59
C ALA A 260 -7.35 7.70 16.57
N ARG A 261 -8.17 6.67 16.33
CA ARG A 261 -9.32 6.31 17.18
C ARG A 261 -8.96 5.95 18.61
N TRP A 262 -7.71 5.58 18.91
CA TRP A 262 -7.25 5.16 20.23
C TRP A 262 -6.44 6.24 20.95
N LEU A 263 -6.07 7.31 20.25
CA LEU A 263 -5.44 8.49 20.83
C LEU A 263 -6.51 9.43 21.40
N GLY A 264 -6.19 10.17 22.47
CA GLY A 264 -7.10 11.15 23.10
C GLY A 264 -8.10 10.59 24.13
N ARG A 265 -8.50 9.31 24.06
CA ARG A 265 -9.48 8.72 25.02
C ARG A 265 -8.98 8.63 26.47
N SER A 266 -7.67 8.74 26.69
CA SER A 266 -7.08 8.72 28.03
C SER A 266 -7.41 9.97 28.86
N HIS A 267 -7.65 11.12 28.20
CA HIS A 267 -7.99 12.36 28.90
C HIS A 267 -9.43 12.34 29.44
N ASP A 268 -10.37 11.77 28.68
CA ASP A 268 -11.78 11.74 29.06
C ASP A 268 -12.07 10.77 30.22
N LEU A 269 -11.40 9.62 30.25
CA LEU A 269 -11.57 8.63 31.33
C LEU A 269 -10.98 9.11 32.66
N ALA A 270 -9.84 9.81 32.64
CA ALA A 270 -9.23 10.39 33.83
C ALA A 270 -10.07 11.57 34.39
N ALA A 271 -10.57 12.44 33.51
CA ALA A 271 -11.45 13.54 33.89
C ALA A 271 -12.81 13.06 34.43
N SER A 272 -13.35 11.97 33.86
CA SER A 272 -14.59 11.35 34.37
C SER A 272 -14.39 10.69 35.73
N ALA A 273 -13.24 10.06 35.99
CA ALA A 273 -12.94 9.45 37.27
C ALA A 273 -12.76 10.49 38.40
N SER A 274 -12.13 11.63 38.11
CA SER A 274 -11.97 12.73 39.09
C SER A 274 -13.28 13.42 39.44
N ASN A 275 -14.25 13.49 38.51
CA ASN A 275 -15.56 14.06 38.77
C ASN A 275 -16.43 13.15 39.67
N VAL A 276 -16.30 11.83 39.55
CA VAL A 276 -17.03 10.88 40.41
C VAL A 276 -16.52 10.92 41.86
N THR A 277 -15.21 11.09 42.07
CA THR A 277 -14.64 11.22 43.42
C THR A 277 -15.03 12.52 44.14
N HIS A 278 -15.42 13.57 43.40
CA HIS A 278 -15.85 14.84 43.99
C HIS A 278 -17.35 14.90 44.33
N GLN A 279 -18.18 14.05 43.73
CA GLN A 279 -19.63 13.98 44.02
C GLN A 279 -20.00 12.98 45.12
N GLY A 280 -19.08 12.12 45.55
CA GLY A 280 -19.30 11.15 46.63
C GLY A 280 -18.97 11.65 48.04
N SER A 281 -18.53 12.92 48.19
CA SER A 281 -18.08 13.49 49.46
C SER A 281 -18.92 14.67 49.96
N SER A 282 -20.16 14.80 49.49
CA SER A 282 -21.13 15.82 49.91
C SER A 282 -22.37 15.21 50.52
#